data_AF-A0A2H1KZ12-F1
#
_entry.id   AF-A0A2H1KZ12-F1
#
_cell.length_a   1.000
_cell.length_b   1.000
_cell.length_c   1.000
_cell.angle_alpha   90.00
_cell.angle_beta   90.00
_cell.angle_gamma   90.00
#
_symmetry.space_group_name_H-M   'P 1'
#
loop_
_entity.id
_entity.type
_entity.pdbx_description
1 polymer ?
#
loop_
_entity_poly.entity_id
_entity_poly.type
_entity_poly.pdbx_seq_one_letter_code
_entity_poly.pdbx_strand_id
1 'polypeptide(L)' 'MAHDVDRDGLRSDDKNWKLGLFYTSKEDPAPLIPKRYGWGWTINFGSPWVWLVGVVIVGALAWGIFL' A
#
# COMPACT_ATOMS: atom_id res chain seq x y z
N MET A 1 -19.27 2.39 12.05
CA MET A 1 -19.66 2.80 10.69
C MET A 1 -18.50 3.63 10.18
N ALA A 2 -17.41 2.97 9.76
CA ALA A 2 -16.30 3.70 9.16
C ALA A 2 -16.83 4.30 7.85
N HIS A 3 -16.45 5.54 7.55
CA HIS A 3 -16.68 6.19 6.27
C HIS A 3 -16.41 5.15 5.16
N ASP A 4 -17.45 4.68 4.47
CA ASP A 4 -17.29 3.67 3.42
C ASP A 4 -16.69 4.39 2.21
N VAL A 5 -15.37 4.62 2.30
CA VAL A 5 -14.56 4.99 1.15
C VAL A 5 -14.88 3.97 0.08
N ASP A 6 -15.25 4.43 -1.11
CA ASP A 6 -15.51 3.58 -2.26
C ASP A 6 -14.19 2.94 -2.72
N ARG A 7 -13.74 1.92 -1.98
CA ARG A 7 -12.46 1.25 -2.20
C ARG A 7 -12.46 0.53 -3.54
N ASP A 8 -13.59 0.01 -3.95
CA ASP A 8 -13.72 -0.70 -5.22
C ASP A 8 -13.61 0.29 -6.38
N GLY A 9 -14.27 1.45 -6.28
CA GLY A 9 -14.05 2.59 -7.17
C GLY A 9 -12.59 3.02 -7.24
N LEU A 10 -11.96 3.28 -6.10
CA LEU A 10 -10.55 3.68 -6.03
C LEU A 10 -9.58 2.64 -6.58
N ARG A 11 -9.87 1.35 -6.43
CA ARG A 11 -9.03 0.25 -6.90
C ARG A 11 -9.29 -0.10 -8.37
N SER A 12 -10.45 0.28 -8.91
CA SER A 12 -10.75 0.16 -10.34
C SER A 12 -10.23 1.35 -11.17
N ASP A 13 -10.01 2.52 -10.55
CA ASP A 13 -9.46 3.70 -11.24
C ASP A 13 -7.98 3.52 -11.65
N ASP A 14 -7.73 3.51 -12.96
CA ASP A 14 -6.41 3.41 -13.58
C ASP A 14 -5.44 4.50 -13.12
N LYS A 15 -5.93 5.68 -12.71
CA LYS A 15 -5.08 6.76 -12.20
C LYS A 15 -4.31 6.35 -10.96
N ASN A 16 -4.84 5.43 -10.16
CA ASN A 16 -4.19 4.92 -8.95
C ASN A 16 -3.20 3.78 -9.25
N TRP A 17 -3.19 3.21 -10.46
CA TRP A 17 -2.27 2.15 -10.89
C TRP A 17 -1.13 2.70 -11.75
N LYS A 18 0.00 3.02 -11.11
CA LYS A 18 1.21 3.49 -11.79
C LYS A 18 1.91 2.33 -12.50
N LEU A 19 2.26 2.55 -13.77
CA LEU A 19 2.86 1.54 -14.65
C LEU A 19 1.99 0.26 -14.78
N GLY A 20 0.70 0.34 -14.44
CA GLY A 20 -0.21 -0.80 -14.41
C GLY A 20 0.04 -1.83 -13.30
N LEU A 21 0.99 -1.57 -12.38
CA LEU A 21 1.44 -2.55 -11.38
C LEU A 21 1.46 -2.00 -9.95
N PHE A 22 1.83 -0.73 -9.77
CA PHE A 22 2.00 -0.13 -8.45
C PHE A 22 0.78 0.69 -8.07
N TYR A 23 0.13 0.34 -6.96
CA TYR A 23 -1.03 1.06 -6.48
C TYR A 23 -0.64 2.22 -5.55
N THR A 24 -1.18 3.42 -5.80
CA THR A 24 -1.01 4.57 -4.92
C THR A 24 -2.31 5.37 -4.84
N SER A 25 -2.89 5.41 -3.64
CA SER A 25 -4.04 6.25 -3.32
C SER A 25 -3.93 6.72 -1.87
N LYS A 26 -4.05 8.03 -1.66
CA LYS A 26 -4.15 8.60 -0.30
C LYS A 26 -5.55 8.45 0.29
N GLU A 27 -6.54 8.19 -0.57
CA GLU A 27 -7.95 8.06 -0.21
C GLU A 27 -8.28 6.65 0.28
N ASP A 28 -7.58 5.62 -0.20
CA ASP A 28 -7.65 4.27 0.38
C ASP A 28 -6.66 4.16 1.56
N PRO A 29 -7.12 4.08 2.83
CA PRO A 29 -6.22 3.96 3.97
C PRO A 29 -5.53 2.59 4.06
N ALA A 30 -6.02 1.57 3.33
CA ALA A 30 -5.52 0.21 3.44
C ALA A 30 -4.06 0.11 2.99
N PRO A 31 -3.15 -0.46 3.81
CA PRO A 31 -1.76 -0.63 3.44
C PRO A 31 -1.54 -1.81 2.47
N LEU A 32 -2.39 -2.83 2.54
CA LEU A 32 -2.36 -4.03 1.71
C LEU A 32 -3.69 -4.16 0.95
N ILE A 33 -3.60 -4.40 -0.34
CA ILE A 33 -4.76 -4.56 -1.22
C ILE A 33 -4.55 -5.76 -2.16
N PRO A 34 -5.62 -6.33 -2.74
CA PRO A 34 -5.47 -7.34 -3.78
C PRO A 34 -4.70 -6.77 -4.99
N LYS A 35 -3.93 -7.63 -5.67
CA LYS A 35 -3.33 -7.26 -6.96
C LYS A 35 -4.44 -7.00 -7.99
N ARG A 36 -4.19 -6.07 -8.91
CA ARG A 36 -5.08 -5.80 -10.06
C ARG A 36 -5.29 -7.03 -10.94
N TYR A 37 -4.23 -7.81 -11.12
CA TYR A 37 -4.22 -9.00 -11.96
C TYR A 37 -3.62 -10.18 -11.22
N GLY A 38 -4.22 -11.36 -11.42
CA GLY A 38 -3.76 -12.61 -10.83
C GLY A 38 -4.10 -12.73 -9.34
N TRP A 39 -3.25 -13.46 -8.62
CA TRP A 39 -3.48 -13.84 -7.23
C TRP A 39 -2.51 -13.12 -6.29
N GLY A 40 -2.99 -12.81 -5.08
CA GLY A 40 -2.19 -12.25 -4.00
C GLY A 40 -2.42 -10.76 -3.75
N TRP A 41 -1.53 -10.19 -2.96
CA TRP A 41 -1.65 -8.83 -2.43
C TRP A 41 -0.51 -7.93 -2.94
N THR A 42 -0.74 -6.63 -2.95
CA THR A 42 0.24 -5.57 -3.17
C THR A 42 0.06 -4.51 -2.08
N ILE A 43 1.02 -3.59 -1.99
CA ILE A 43 0.97 -2.49 -1.02
C ILE A 43 0.46 -1.21 -1.66
N ASN A 44 -0.23 -0.39 -0.87
CA ASN A 44 -0.61 0.95 -1.26
C ASN A 44 0.48 1.95 -0.87
N PHE A 45 1.25 2.42 -1.87
CA PHE A 45 2.31 3.41 -1.65
C PHE A 45 1.79 4.79 -1.21
N GLY A 46 0.47 5.04 -1.30
CA GLY A 46 -0.19 6.24 -0.78
C GLY A 46 -0.57 6.15 0.69
N SER A 47 -0.52 4.96 1.31
CA SER A 47 -0.89 4.76 2.71
C SER A 47 0.27 5.12 3.65
N PRO A 48 0.06 6.00 4.66
CA PRO A 48 1.08 6.30 5.67
C PRO A 48 1.57 5.06 6.43
N TRP A 49 0.69 4.07 6.60
CA TRP A 49 0.99 2.83 7.30
C TRP A 49 2.03 1.98 6.59
N VAL A 50 2.04 1.98 5.25
CA VAL A 50 3.07 1.26 4.46
C VAL A 50 4.45 1.85 4.73
N TRP A 51 4.56 3.17 4.73
CA TRP A 51 5.83 3.84 5.00
C TRP A 51 6.29 3.67 6.44
N LEU A 52 5.38 3.74 7.41
CA LEU A 52 5.70 3.49 8.82
C LEU A 52 6.29 2.09 9.01
N VAL A 53 5.63 1.06 8.49
CA VAL A 53 6.13 -0.32 8.54
C VAL A 53 7.46 -0.46 7.82
N GLY A 54 7.60 0.16 6.64
CA GLY A 54 8.85 0.16 5.88
C GLY A 54 10.02 0.74 6.67
N VAL A 55 9.83 1.88 7.33
CA VAL A 55 10.86 2.52 8.17
C VAL A 55 11.24 1.62 9.35
N VAL A 56 10.27 1.00 10.02
CA VAL A 56 10.55 0.08 11.14
C VAL A 56 11.38 -1.12 10.68
N ILE A 57 11.04 -1.73 9.54
CA ILE A 57 11.78 -2.87 8.98
C ILE A 57 13.21 -2.45 8.64
N VAL A 58 13.39 -1.33 7.93
CA VAL A 58 14.72 -0.83 7.56
C VAL A 58 15.54 -0.50 8.80
N GLY A 59 14.94 0.13 9.81
CA GLY A 59 15.61 0.45 11.07
C GLY A 59 16.04 -0.80 11.84
N ALA A 60 15.18 -1.82 11.92
CA ALA A 60 15.50 -3.09 12.57
C ALA A 60 16.63 -3.84 11.85
N LEU A 61 16.63 -3.85 10.52
CA LEU A 61 17.70 -4.45 9.72
C LEU A 61 19.02 -3.70 9.89
N ALA A 62 19.00 -2.37 9.82
CA ALA A 62 20.19 -1.55 10.07
C ALA A 62 20.74 -1.82 11.48
N TRP A 63 19.88 -1.78 12.51
CA TRP A 63 20.27 -2.07 13.88
C TRP A 63 20.93 -3.45 14.03
N GLY A 64 20.34 -4.49 13.43
CA GLY A 64 20.91 -5.84 13.45
C GLY A 64 22.22 -5.99 12.68
N ILE A 65 22.50 -5.13 11.69
CA ILE A 65 23.77 -5.13 10.94
C ILE A 65 24.89 -4.41 11.72
N PHE A 66 24.55 -3.42 12.55
CA PHE A 66 25.51 -2.61 13.31
C PHE A 66 25.74 -3.09 14.76
N LEU A 67 25.15 -4.22 15.15
CA LEU A 67 25.42 -4.96 16.39
C LEU A 67 26.37 -6.14 16.13
#